data_AF-A0A1E7JAG6-F1
#
_entry.id   AF-A0A1E7JAG6-F1
#
_cell.length_a   1.000
_cell.length_b   1.000
_cell.length_c   1.000
_cell.angle_alpha   90.00
_cell.angle_beta   90.00
_cell.angle_gamma   90.00
#
_symmetry.space_group_name_H-M   'P 1'
#
loop_
_entity.id
_entity.type
_entity.pdbx_description
1 polymer ?
#
loop_
_entity_poly.entity_id
_entity_poly.type
_entity_poly.pdbx_seq_one_letter_code
_entity_poly.pdbx_strand_id
1 'polypeptide(L)'
;MNQSAQEENDFAVVSDQLAPIREMVQTCIQCGTCTGSCPNAFAMDSTPRKLWRMVMMGQRDAIFQSKTFALCSDCYYCTLRCPRGLPLTEAMDALKQIAAKENLKPYKKSVRFYKSFMESVRRHGRVREMEFMTLYFFSMKDPFLPLNFALLGMKLMSKGKVSVQIPSKGKRRLESLFRKVEELEGRS
;
A
#
# COMPACT_ATOMS: atom_id res chain seq x y z
N MET A 1 -38.07 0.09 -8.01
CA MET A 1 -37.41 0.25 -9.33
C MET A 1 -36.35 1.36 -9.27
N ASN A 2 -35.40 1.31 -8.33
CA ASN A 2 -34.40 2.38 -8.15
C ASN A 2 -32.99 1.88 -7.74
N GLN A 3 -32.76 0.56 -7.76
CA GLN A 3 -31.47 -0.04 -7.39
C GLN A 3 -30.46 -0.06 -8.55
N SER A 4 -30.93 -0.24 -9.79
CA SER A 4 -30.07 -0.29 -10.98
C SER A 4 -29.40 1.06 -11.30
N ALA A 5 -30.09 2.18 -11.07
CA ALA A 5 -29.55 3.51 -11.34
C ALA A 5 -28.53 3.99 -10.27
N GLN A 6 -28.60 3.45 -9.05
CA GLN A 6 -27.60 3.73 -8.00
C GLN A 6 -26.32 2.90 -8.20
N GLU A 7 -26.45 1.65 -8.67
CA GLU A 7 -25.31 0.79 -9.00
C GLU A 7 -24.54 1.29 -10.24
N GLU A 8 -25.22 1.77 -11.27
CA GLU A 8 -24.57 2.34 -12.47
C GLU A 8 -23.80 3.64 -12.15
N ASN A 9 -24.30 4.45 -11.22
CA ASN A 9 -23.69 5.73 -10.86
C ASN A 9 -22.46 5.54 -9.95
N ASP A 10 -22.47 4.55 -9.05
CA ASP A 10 -21.28 4.14 -8.29
C ASP A 10 -20.21 3.50 -9.23
N PHE A 11 -20.62 2.71 -10.22
CA PHE A 11 -19.69 2.08 -11.18
C PHE A 11 -19.00 3.10 -12.10
N ALA A 12 -19.71 4.15 -12.52
CA ALA A 12 -19.16 5.20 -13.38
C ALA A 12 -18.10 6.06 -12.68
N VAL A 13 -18.35 6.47 -11.43
CA VAL A 13 -17.41 7.28 -10.62
C VAL A 13 -16.18 6.46 -10.22
N VAL A 14 -16.36 5.16 -10.00
CA VAL A 14 -15.29 4.22 -9.62
C VAL A 14 -14.41 3.80 -10.81
N SER A 15 -14.91 3.92 -12.04
CA SER A 15 -14.15 3.67 -13.27
C SER A 15 -13.07 4.73 -13.55
N ASP A 16 -13.28 5.96 -13.07
CA ASP A 16 -12.44 7.14 -13.37
C ASP A 16 -11.06 7.07 -12.70
N GLN A 17 -10.98 6.55 -11.48
CA GLN A 17 -9.71 6.48 -10.75
C GLN A 17 -8.66 5.54 -11.38
N LEU A 18 -9.08 4.60 -12.22
CA LEU A 18 -8.16 3.74 -12.96
C LEU A 18 -7.67 4.39 -14.26
N ALA A 19 -8.30 5.48 -14.72
CA ALA A 19 -7.95 6.13 -15.98
C ALA A 19 -6.49 6.59 -16.04
N PRO A 20 -5.93 7.26 -15.01
CA PRO A 20 -4.52 7.66 -15.03
C PRO A 20 -3.57 6.45 -15.10
N ILE A 21 -3.89 5.38 -14.36
CA ILE A 21 -3.09 4.14 -14.36
C ILE A 21 -3.20 3.44 -15.71
N ARG A 22 -4.39 3.44 -16.32
CA ARG A 22 -4.61 2.88 -17.65
C ARG A 22 -3.81 3.64 -18.69
N GLU A 23 -3.77 4.97 -18.63
CA GLU A 23 -2.97 5.82 -19.51
C GLU A 23 -1.47 5.49 -19.38
N MET A 24 -0.96 5.34 -18.15
CA MET A 24 0.43 4.93 -17.91
C MET A 24 0.81 3.61 -18.60
N VAL A 25 -0.14 2.68 -18.74
CA VAL A 25 0.13 1.33 -19.30
C VAL A 25 -0.54 1.07 -20.66
N GLN A 26 -1.15 2.08 -21.29
CA GLN A 26 -2.02 1.89 -22.46
C GLN A 26 -1.30 1.29 -23.67
N THR A 27 0.01 1.56 -23.82
CA THR A 27 0.82 1.03 -24.92
C THR A 27 1.49 -0.31 -24.60
N CYS A 28 1.03 -1.00 -23.53
CA CYS A 28 1.52 -2.31 -23.14
C CYS A 28 1.20 -3.37 -24.19
N ILE A 29 2.25 -4.00 -24.72
CA ILE A 29 2.17 -5.08 -25.70
C ILE A 29 2.09 -6.48 -25.08
N GLN A 30 1.89 -6.57 -23.75
CA GLN A 30 1.75 -7.85 -23.02
C GLN A 30 2.94 -8.83 -23.18
N CYS A 31 4.16 -8.33 -23.43
CA CYS A 31 5.36 -9.17 -23.65
C CYS A 31 5.78 -10.03 -22.44
N GLY A 32 5.45 -9.62 -21.21
CA GLY A 32 5.77 -10.38 -20.00
C GLY A 32 7.15 -10.16 -19.38
N THR A 33 7.98 -9.26 -19.92
CA THR A 33 9.30 -8.93 -19.32
C THR A 33 9.20 -8.53 -17.85
N CYS A 34 8.13 -7.81 -17.47
CA CYS A 34 7.87 -7.43 -16.09
C CYS A 34 7.64 -8.65 -15.17
N THR A 35 7.03 -9.72 -15.69
CA THR A 35 6.81 -10.96 -14.93
C THR A 35 8.11 -11.71 -14.74
N GLY A 36 8.88 -11.91 -15.81
CA GLY A 36 10.19 -12.58 -15.73
C GLY A 36 11.22 -11.81 -14.91
N SER A 37 11.08 -10.49 -14.80
CA SER A 37 11.98 -9.65 -14.00
C SER A 37 11.58 -9.52 -12.52
N CYS A 38 10.36 -9.91 -12.15
CA CYS A 38 9.84 -9.65 -10.81
C CYS A 38 10.36 -10.71 -9.83
N PRO A 39 11.13 -10.33 -8.78
CA PRO A 39 11.63 -11.28 -7.80
C PRO A 39 10.51 -11.90 -6.97
N ASN A 40 9.37 -11.21 -6.84
CA ASN A 40 8.24 -11.63 -6.03
C ASN A 40 7.18 -12.41 -6.83
N ALA A 41 7.39 -12.66 -8.13
CA ALA A 41 6.37 -13.27 -9.00
C ALA A 41 5.85 -14.61 -8.46
N PHE A 42 6.70 -15.40 -7.81
CA PHE A 42 6.35 -16.69 -7.22
C PHE A 42 5.34 -16.60 -6.05
N ALA A 43 5.27 -15.45 -5.39
CA ALA A 43 4.38 -15.21 -4.25
C ALA A 43 3.10 -14.45 -4.64
N MET A 44 3.00 -13.99 -5.89
CA MET A 44 1.84 -13.25 -6.39
C MET A 44 0.76 -14.21 -6.88
N ASP A 45 -0.51 -13.86 -6.64
CA ASP A 45 -1.69 -14.60 -7.10
C ASP A 45 -1.98 -14.37 -8.59
N SER A 46 -1.49 -13.26 -9.14
CA SER A 46 -1.47 -12.99 -10.57
C SER A 46 -0.11 -12.41 -10.96
N THR A 47 0.38 -12.73 -12.16
CA THR A 47 1.63 -12.13 -12.62
C THR A 47 1.45 -10.63 -12.88
N PRO A 48 2.51 -9.81 -12.80
CA PRO A 48 2.43 -8.39 -13.15
C PRO A 48 1.84 -8.16 -14.55
N ARG A 49 2.18 -9.03 -15.53
CA ARG A 49 1.60 -8.98 -16.88
C ARG A 49 0.07 -9.14 -16.85
N LYS A 50 -0.43 -10.13 -16.11
CA LYS A 50 -1.87 -10.40 -15.98
C LYS A 50 -2.57 -9.23 -15.28
N LEU A 51 -1.96 -8.65 -14.24
CA LEU A 51 -2.48 -7.44 -13.59
C LEU A 51 -2.63 -6.27 -14.57
N TRP A 52 -1.61 -6.00 -15.40
CA TRP A 52 -1.72 -4.95 -16.42
C TRP A 52 -2.81 -5.22 -17.45
N ARG A 53 -3.03 -6.48 -17.83
CA ARG A 53 -4.17 -6.84 -18.69
C ARG A 53 -5.50 -6.51 -18.01
N MET A 54 -5.64 -6.79 -16.71
CA MET A 54 -6.84 -6.42 -15.94
C MET A 54 -7.05 -4.90 -15.88
N VAL A 55 -5.98 -4.12 -15.69
CA VAL A 55 -6.01 -2.65 -15.71
C VAL A 55 -6.50 -2.11 -17.07
N MET A 56 -5.96 -2.62 -18.18
CA MET A 56 -6.38 -2.23 -19.53
C MET A 56 -7.85 -2.57 -19.80
N MET A 57 -8.34 -3.68 -19.25
CA MET A 57 -9.74 -4.11 -19.38
C MET A 57 -10.68 -3.43 -18.36
N GLY A 58 -10.16 -2.58 -17.47
CA GLY A 58 -10.98 -1.91 -16.45
C GLY A 58 -11.56 -2.85 -15.39
N GLN A 59 -10.95 -4.02 -15.16
CA GLN A 59 -11.45 -5.03 -14.22
C GLN A 59 -11.09 -4.67 -12.77
N ARG A 60 -11.69 -3.60 -12.25
CA ARG A 60 -11.36 -3.03 -10.94
C ARG A 60 -11.40 -4.06 -9.81
N ASP A 61 -12.50 -4.79 -9.69
CA ASP A 61 -12.68 -5.73 -8.57
C ASP A 61 -11.62 -6.82 -8.59
N ALA A 62 -11.28 -7.34 -9.78
CA ALA A 62 -10.24 -8.36 -9.93
C ALA A 62 -8.85 -7.81 -9.55
N ILE A 63 -8.55 -6.55 -9.91
CA ILE A 63 -7.29 -5.88 -9.54
C ILE A 63 -7.17 -5.77 -8.03
N PHE A 64 -8.22 -5.29 -7.35
CA PHE A 64 -8.15 -5.02 -5.91
C PHE A 64 -8.38 -6.26 -5.03
N GLN A 65 -8.96 -7.32 -5.56
CA GLN A 65 -8.92 -8.65 -4.91
C GLN A 65 -7.54 -9.30 -5.00
N SER A 66 -6.72 -8.92 -6.01
CA SER A 66 -5.38 -9.47 -6.20
C SER A 66 -4.36 -8.88 -5.23
N LYS A 67 -3.49 -9.72 -4.65
CA LYS A 67 -2.39 -9.31 -3.78
C LYS A 67 -1.18 -8.79 -4.58
N THR A 68 -1.19 -8.95 -5.90
CA THR A 68 -0.07 -8.65 -6.80
C THR A 68 0.51 -7.25 -6.59
N PHE A 69 -0.31 -6.20 -6.63
CA PHE A 69 0.19 -4.82 -6.46
C PHE A 69 0.69 -4.57 -5.02
N ALA A 70 0.06 -5.17 -4.01
CA ALA A 70 0.47 -5.07 -2.62
C ALA A 70 1.81 -5.78 -2.34
N LEU A 71 2.13 -6.82 -3.10
CA LEU A 71 3.41 -7.55 -3.03
C LEU A 71 4.53 -6.94 -3.88
N CYS A 72 4.25 -5.86 -4.63
CA CYS A 72 5.29 -5.12 -5.33
C CYS A 72 6.24 -4.47 -4.31
N SER A 73 7.54 -4.75 -4.46
CA SER A 73 8.59 -4.22 -3.59
C SER A 73 9.25 -2.95 -4.12
N ASP A 74 8.70 -2.35 -5.17
CA ASP A 74 9.17 -1.11 -5.82
C ASP A 74 10.66 -1.16 -6.15
N CYS A 75 11.11 -2.30 -6.69
CA CYS A 75 12.50 -2.54 -7.08
C CYS A 75 12.88 -1.99 -8.46
N TYR A 76 11.94 -1.38 -9.19
CA TYR A 76 12.13 -0.75 -10.51
C TYR A 76 12.57 -1.64 -11.68
N TYR A 77 12.90 -2.92 -11.49
CA TYR A 77 13.35 -3.79 -12.59
C TYR A 77 12.35 -3.88 -13.75
N CYS A 78 11.04 -3.93 -13.46
CA CYS A 78 10.02 -4.01 -14.48
C CYS A 78 9.92 -2.73 -15.33
N THR A 79 10.05 -1.55 -14.71
CA THR A 79 10.11 -0.26 -15.40
C THR A 79 11.34 -0.20 -16.31
N LEU A 80 12.52 -0.49 -15.76
CA LEU A 80 13.80 -0.38 -16.47
C LEU A 80 13.93 -1.35 -17.67
N ARG A 81 13.33 -2.54 -17.57
CA ARG A 81 13.40 -3.57 -18.62
C ARG A 81 12.21 -3.55 -19.57
N CYS A 82 11.25 -2.65 -19.39
CA CYS A 82 10.09 -2.60 -20.26
C CYS A 82 10.51 -2.15 -21.66
N PRO A 83 10.31 -2.95 -22.74
CA PRO A 83 10.66 -2.53 -24.10
C PRO A 83 9.80 -1.38 -24.62
N ARG A 84 8.69 -1.07 -23.93
CA ARG A 84 7.79 0.06 -24.22
C ARG A 84 8.06 1.28 -23.34
N GLY A 85 9.02 1.20 -22.40
CA GLY A 85 9.34 2.30 -21.49
C GLY A 85 8.21 2.68 -20.53
N LEU A 86 7.34 1.73 -20.16
CA LEU A 86 6.20 2.02 -19.30
C LEU A 86 6.63 2.26 -17.85
N PRO A 87 6.03 3.24 -17.13
CA PRO A 87 6.28 3.51 -15.72
C PRO A 87 5.53 2.51 -14.82
N LEU A 88 5.92 1.23 -14.90
CA LEU A 88 5.20 0.12 -14.27
C LEU A 88 5.26 0.14 -12.73
N THR A 89 6.33 0.68 -12.16
CA THR A 89 6.50 0.79 -10.70
C THR A 89 5.57 1.87 -10.16
N GLU A 90 5.54 3.01 -10.81
CA GLU A 90 4.66 4.14 -10.52
C GLU A 90 3.18 3.75 -10.66
N ALA A 91 2.86 2.95 -11.69
CA ALA A 91 1.52 2.39 -11.85
C ALA A 91 1.13 1.41 -10.71
N MET A 92 2.08 0.63 -10.19
CA MET A 92 1.84 -0.23 -9.01
C MET A 92 1.59 0.62 -7.76
N ASP A 93 2.37 1.70 -7.59
CA ASP A 93 2.21 2.63 -6.47
C ASP A 93 0.86 3.35 -6.51
N ALA A 94 0.41 3.77 -7.69
CA ALA A 94 -0.92 4.33 -7.87
C ALA A 94 -2.03 3.34 -7.45
N LEU A 95 -1.90 2.05 -7.78
CA LEU A 95 -2.84 1.02 -7.29
C LEU A 95 -2.79 0.89 -5.74
N LYS A 96 -1.61 0.91 -5.14
CA LYS A 96 -1.45 0.89 -3.67
C LYS A 96 -2.12 2.10 -3.02
N GLN A 97 -1.95 3.28 -3.59
CA GLN A 97 -2.55 4.52 -3.10
C GLN A 97 -4.07 4.49 -3.16
N ILE A 98 -4.66 4.00 -4.27
CA ILE A 98 -6.11 3.82 -4.38
C ILE A 98 -6.60 2.86 -3.28
N ALA A 99 -5.97 1.69 -3.16
CA ALA A 99 -6.35 0.71 -2.14
C ALA A 99 -6.27 1.26 -0.71
N ALA A 100 -5.28 2.11 -0.44
CA ALA A 100 -5.10 2.79 0.85
C ALA A 100 -6.14 3.90 1.10
N LYS A 101 -6.42 4.72 0.10
CA LYS A 101 -7.41 5.82 0.15
C LYS A 101 -8.82 5.28 0.37
N GLU A 102 -9.17 4.21 -0.32
CA GLU A 102 -10.48 3.56 -0.19
C GLU A 102 -10.59 2.63 1.01
N ASN A 103 -9.48 2.42 1.74
CA ASN A 103 -9.44 1.62 2.95
C ASN A 103 -10.03 0.22 2.73
N LEU A 104 -9.66 -0.41 1.61
CA LEU A 104 -10.21 -1.69 1.18
C LEU A 104 -9.96 -2.78 2.22
N LYS A 105 -11.00 -3.58 2.52
CA LYS A 105 -11.00 -4.59 3.59
C LYS A 105 -9.75 -5.50 3.59
N PRO A 106 -9.29 -6.06 2.45
CA PRO A 106 -8.12 -6.94 2.43
C PRO A 106 -6.83 -6.27 2.91
N TYR A 107 -6.70 -4.95 2.72
CA TYR A 107 -5.48 -4.19 3.01
C TYR A 107 -5.60 -3.31 4.27
N LYS A 108 -6.73 -3.32 4.98
CA LYS A 108 -6.91 -2.50 6.19
C LYS A 108 -5.79 -2.70 7.22
N LYS A 109 -5.32 -3.94 7.40
CA LYS A 109 -4.25 -4.25 8.37
C LYS A 109 -2.93 -3.60 7.97
N SER A 110 -2.52 -3.72 6.71
CA SER A 110 -1.28 -3.12 6.19
C SER A 110 -1.37 -1.59 6.17
N VAL A 111 -2.49 -1.04 5.72
CA VAL A 111 -2.73 0.42 5.73
C VAL A 111 -2.64 0.99 7.14
N ARG A 112 -3.26 0.34 8.14
CA ARG A 112 -3.14 0.76 9.55
C ARG A 112 -1.70 0.66 10.05
N PHE A 113 -0.99 -0.41 9.71
CA PHE A 113 0.41 -0.59 10.08
C PHE A 113 1.28 0.56 9.54
N TYR A 114 1.17 0.87 8.25
CA TYR A 114 1.92 1.97 7.63
C TYR A 114 1.52 3.33 8.23
N LYS A 115 0.24 3.58 8.51
CA LYS A 115 -0.20 4.81 9.19
C LYS A 115 0.42 4.96 10.58
N SER A 116 0.40 3.91 11.40
CA SER A 116 1.03 3.92 12.72
C SER A 116 2.55 4.09 12.64
N PHE A 117 3.18 3.50 11.63
CA PHE A 117 4.62 3.62 11.37
C PHE A 117 4.99 5.07 11.03
N MET A 118 4.30 5.66 10.06
CA MET A 118 4.52 7.04 9.63
C MET A 118 4.22 8.04 10.74
N GLU A 119 3.23 7.79 11.59
CA GLU A 119 2.95 8.62 12.77
C GLU A 119 4.10 8.58 13.79
N SER A 120 4.72 7.42 14.02
CA SER A 120 5.93 7.33 14.85
C SER A 120 7.07 8.16 14.26
N VAL A 121 7.30 8.05 12.95
CA VAL A 121 8.35 8.80 12.25
C VAL A 121 8.07 10.30 12.31
N ARG A 122 6.82 10.74 12.08
CA ARG A 122 6.42 12.15 12.17
C ARG A 122 6.65 12.73 13.55
N ARG A 123 6.27 12.00 14.61
CA ARG A 123 6.43 12.45 16.00
C ARG A 123 7.89 12.50 16.45
N HIS A 124 8.67 11.48 16.13
CA HIS A 124 9.96 11.22 16.78
C HIS A 124 11.18 11.36 15.86
N GLY A 125 10.97 11.46 14.54
CA GLY A 125 12.04 11.40 13.54
C GLY A 125 12.64 10.01 13.32
N ARG A 126 12.11 9.00 14.02
CA ARG A 126 12.52 7.59 13.95
C ARG A 126 11.37 6.70 14.45
N VAL A 127 11.47 5.41 14.21
CA VAL A 127 10.54 4.43 14.79
C VAL A 127 10.87 4.25 16.27
N ARG A 128 9.85 4.29 17.13
CA ARG A 128 9.92 3.82 18.52
C ARG A 128 9.10 2.55 18.61
N GLU A 129 9.76 1.40 18.55
CA GLU A 129 9.16 0.09 18.26
C GLU A 129 8.01 -0.25 19.22
N MET A 130 8.21 -0.05 20.52
CA MET A 130 7.17 -0.33 21.54
C MET A 130 5.94 0.58 21.37
N GLU A 131 6.15 1.89 21.22
CA GLU A 131 5.06 2.86 21.00
C GLU A 131 4.33 2.56 19.70
N PHE A 132 5.08 2.31 18.63
CA PHE A 132 4.56 1.94 17.32
C PHE A 132 3.68 0.69 17.38
N MET A 133 4.18 -0.41 17.93
CA MET A 133 3.43 -1.67 18.03
C MET A 133 2.19 -1.50 18.91
N THR A 134 2.32 -0.77 20.02
CA THR A 134 1.21 -0.48 20.92
C THR A 134 0.10 0.30 20.21
N LEU A 135 0.45 1.40 19.52
CA LEU A 135 -0.50 2.20 18.74
C LEU A 135 -1.11 1.42 17.58
N TYR A 136 -0.33 0.58 16.90
CA TYR A 136 -0.84 -0.31 15.84
C TYR A 136 -1.88 -1.28 16.39
N PHE A 137 -1.57 -1.99 17.47
CA PHE A 137 -2.50 -2.93 18.08
C PHE A 137 -3.76 -2.25 18.62
N PHE A 138 -3.64 -1.07 19.24
CA PHE A 138 -4.81 -0.28 19.64
C PHE A 138 -5.66 0.13 18.42
N SER A 139 -5.03 0.51 17.31
CA SER A 139 -5.75 0.85 16.07
C SER A 139 -6.49 -0.33 15.45
N MET A 140 -6.11 -1.58 15.78
CA MET A 140 -6.74 -2.79 15.25
C MET A 140 -8.10 -3.09 15.90
N LYS A 141 -8.38 -2.55 17.09
CA LYS A 141 -9.62 -2.78 17.87
C LYS A 141 -9.90 -4.26 18.18
N ASP A 142 -8.87 -5.10 18.19
CA ASP A 142 -8.93 -6.51 18.57
C ASP A 142 -8.06 -6.70 19.83
N PRO A 143 -8.69 -6.96 21.01
CA PRO A 143 -7.97 -7.09 22.27
C PRO A 143 -7.13 -8.38 22.37
N PHE A 144 -7.40 -9.40 21.54
CA PHE A 144 -6.68 -10.68 21.57
C PHE A 144 -5.48 -10.70 20.63
N LEU A 145 -5.48 -9.87 19.59
CA LEU A 145 -4.37 -9.79 18.63
C LEU A 145 -2.98 -9.59 19.27
N PRO A 146 -2.80 -8.72 20.28
CA PRO A 146 -1.49 -8.54 20.93
C PRO A 146 -0.98 -9.80 21.63
N LEU A 147 -1.88 -10.64 22.15
CA LEU A 147 -1.52 -11.87 22.88
C LEU A 147 -0.80 -12.85 21.95
N ASN A 148 -1.21 -12.92 20.68
CA ASN A 148 -0.55 -13.76 19.67
C ASN A 148 0.92 -13.38 19.44
N PHE A 149 1.28 -12.12 19.69
CA PHE A 149 2.64 -11.61 19.54
C PHE A 149 3.40 -11.49 20.86
N ALA A 150 2.77 -11.78 22.01
CA ALA A 150 3.36 -11.57 23.33
C ALA A 150 4.65 -12.38 23.52
N LEU A 151 4.66 -13.66 23.12
CA LEU A 151 5.85 -14.52 23.24
C LEU A 151 7.03 -14.01 22.41
N LEU A 152 6.78 -13.57 21.17
CA LEU A 152 7.80 -12.96 20.32
C LEU A 152 8.29 -11.64 20.92
N GLY A 153 7.37 -10.80 21.40
CA GLY A 153 7.68 -9.55 22.08
C GLY A 153 8.60 -9.76 23.29
N MET A 154 8.26 -10.71 24.17
CA MET A 154 9.09 -11.08 25.32
C MET A 154 10.49 -11.52 24.90
N LYS A 155 10.61 -12.36 23.86
CA LYS A 155 11.91 -12.82 23.34
C LYS A 155 12.74 -11.67 22.76
N LEU A 156 12.12 -10.70 22.09
CA LEU A 156 12.80 -9.53 21.55
C LEU A 156 13.24 -8.56 22.66
N MET A 157 12.41 -8.36 23.67
CA MET A 157 12.73 -7.54 24.85
C MET A 157 13.87 -8.16 25.67
N SER A 158 13.84 -9.48 25.90
CA SER A 158 14.93 -10.20 26.60
C SER A 158 16.28 -10.07 25.88
N LYS A 159 16.26 -9.92 24.55
CA LYS A 159 17.46 -9.71 23.74
C LYS A 159 17.82 -8.23 23.54
N GLY A 160 17.11 -7.30 24.20
CA GLY A 160 17.33 -5.86 24.05
C GLY A 160 17.00 -5.29 22.66
N LYS A 161 16.32 -6.07 21.80
CA LYS A 161 15.96 -5.65 20.44
C LYS A 161 14.73 -4.75 20.39
N VAL A 162 13.90 -4.80 21.43
CA VAL A 162 12.78 -3.90 21.64
C VAL A 162 12.93 -3.29 23.02
N SER A 163 13.03 -1.98 23.09
CA SER A 163 13.15 -1.26 24.35
C SER A 163 11.77 -0.99 24.95
N VAL A 164 11.63 -1.21 26.25
CA VAL A 164 10.41 -0.85 26.99
C VAL A 164 10.43 0.66 27.18
N GLN A 165 9.63 1.37 26.39
CA GLN A 165 9.53 2.82 26.46
C GLN A 165 8.07 3.24 26.60
N ILE A 166 7.80 4.18 27.51
CA ILE A 166 6.47 4.77 27.67
C ILE A 166 6.17 5.66 26.44
N PRO A 167 4.97 5.58 25.83
CA PRO A 167 4.55 6.49 24.78
C PRO A 167 4.71 7.95 25.22
N SER A 168 5.35 8.78 24.41
CA SER A 168 5.65 10.18 24.74
C SER A 168 5.28 11.09 23.58
N LYS A 169 4.96 12.35 23.87
CA LYS A 169 4.80 13.38 22.84
C LYS A 169 6.18 13.70 22.26
N GLY A 170 6.42 13.23 21.04
CA GLY A 170 7.65 13.53 20.29
C GLY A 170 7.76 15.02 19.92
N LYS A 171 8.98 15.49 19.65
CA LYS A 171 9.29 16.90 19.34
C LYS A 171 8.87 17.33 17.93
N ARG A 172 8.30 16.43 17.11
CA ARG A 172 7.79 16.70 15.74
C ARG A 172 8.77 17.49 14.86
N ARG A 173 10.05 17.14 14.91
CA ARG A 173 11.11 17.85 14.17
C ARG A 173 10.93 17.80 12.65
N LEU A 174 10.25 16.78 12.14
CA LEU A 174 10.00 16.58 10.72
C LEU A 174 8.69 17.22 10.24
N GLU A 175 7.93 17.91 11.10
CA GLU A 175 6.60 18.42 10.75
C GLU A 175 6.60 19.32 9.51
N SER A 176 7.65 20.14 9.34
CA SER A 176 7.82 20.99 8.16
C SER A 176 7.93 20.20 6.86
N LEU A 177 8.62 19.04 6.88
CA LEU A 177 8.76 18.16 5.74
C LEU A 177 7.41 17.53 5.37
N PHE A 178 6.70 16.99 6.37
CA PHE A 178 5.37 16.40 6.14
C PHE A 178 4.38 17.43 5.59
N ARG A 179 4.33 18.63 6.17
CA ARG A 179 3.49 19.72 5.66
C ARG A 179 3.82 20.09 4.21
N LYS A 180 5.11 20.07 3.84
CA LYS A 180 5.52 20.37 2.47
C LYS A 180 5.09 19.27 1.49
N VAL A 181 5.17 18.00 1.88
CA VAL A 181 4.67 16.88 1.07
C VAL A 181 3.16 17.00 0.88
N GLU A 182 2.40 17.27 1.94
CA GLU A 182 0.95 17.50 1.87
C GLU A 182 0.59 18.65 0.90
N GLU A 183 1.38 19.73 0.87
CA GLU A 183 1.23 20.83 -0.09
C GLU A 183 1.49 20.39 -1.54
N LEU A 184 2.49 19.53 -1.78
CA LEU A 184 2.81 19.03 -3.13
C LEU A 184 1.76 18.02 -3.62
N GLU A 185 1.30 17.12 -2.75
CA GLU A 185 0.25 16.16 -3.05
C GLU A 185 -1.10 16.86 -3.28
N GLY A 186 -1.41 17.92 -2.54
CA GLY A 186 -2.65 18.70 -2.75
C GLY A 186 -2.68 19.55 -4.02
N ARG A 187 -1.54 19.67 -4.72
CA ARG A 187 -1.41 20.39 -6.00
C ARG A 187 -1.44 19.46 -7.22
N SER A 188 -1.39 18.14 -7.00
CA SER A 188 -1.36 17.10 -8.03
C SER A 188 -2.72 16.42 -8.16
#